data_AF-X1TS13-F1
#
_entry.id   AF-X1TS13-F1
#
_cell.length_a   1.000
_cell.length_b   1.000
_cell.length_c   1.000
_cell.angle_alpha   90.00
_cell.angle_beta   90.00
_cell.angle_gamma   90.00
#
_symmetry.space_group_name_H-M   'P 1'
#
loop_
_entity.id
_entity.type
_entity.pdbx_description
1 polymer ?
#
loop_
_entity_poly.entity_id
_entity_poly.type
_entity_poly.pdbx_seq_one_letter_code
_entity_poly.pdbx_strand_id
1 'polypeptide(L)'
;EALEAIRQIENEHGTAGLDGVKVIMTTALGDSKNVIGAFRTGCEAYIVKPVSKEKLLEEMEKLGLFNLVARASSPAERRPVE
;
A
#
# COMPACT_ATOMS: atom_id res chain seq x y z
N GLU A 1 4.21 17.95 2.10
CA GLU A 1 2.88 18.30 2.62
C GLU A 1 2.03 17.09 3.02
N ALA A 2 1.37 16.36 2.11
CA ALA A 2 0.42 15.31 2.53
C ALA A 2 1.03 14.18 3.38
N LEU A 3 2.19 13.63 2.98
CA LEU A 3 2.87 12.58 3.74
C LEU A 3 3.33 13.08 5.12
N GLU A 4 3.88 14.29 5.19
CA GLU A 4 4.34 14.89 6.45
C GLU A 4 3.18 15.06 7.42
N ALA A 5 2.02 15.53 6.94
CA ALA A 5 0.81 15.65 7.76
C ALA A 5 0.32 14.29 8.28
N ILE A 6 0.35 13.24 7.44
CA ILE A 6 0.03 11.87 7.87
C ILE A 6 0.97 11.43 8.99
N ARG A 7 2.30 11.58 8.80
CA ARG A 7 3.29 11.17 9.80
C ARG A 7 3.21 12.01 11.08
N GLN A 8 2.84 13.29 10.99
CA GLN A 8 2.59 14.11 12.17
C GLN A 8 1.41 13.57 12.99
N ILE A 9 0.29 13.25 12.34
CA ILE A 9 -0.89 12.67 13.01
C ILE A 9 -0.52 11.34 13.69
N GLU A 10 0.21 10.46 13.01
CA GLU A 10 0.65 9.19 13.60
C GLU A 10 1.52 9.40 14.83
N ASN A 11 2.48 10.32 14.78
CA ASN A 11 3.35 10.66 15.90
C ASN A 11 2.57 11.21 17.10
N GLU A 12 1.57 12.08 16.87
CA GLU A 12 0.69 12.62 17.92
C GLU A 12 -0.13 11.53 18.61
N HIS A 13 -0.42 10.44 17.91
CA HIS A 13 -1.13 9.27 18.45
C HIS A 13 -0.19 8.16 18.94
N GLY A 14 1.13 8.39 18.96
CA GLY A 14 2.12 7.38 19.35
C GLY A 14 2.18 6.17 18.41
N THR A 15 1.66 6.31 17.19
CA THR A 15 1.71 5.28 16.14
C THR A 15 2.98 5.49 15.34
N ALA A 16 3.84 4.47 15.25
CA ALA A 16 5.11 4.59 14.53
C ALA A 16 5.52 3.27 13.88
N GLY A 17 6.43 3.35 12.91
CA GLY A 17 7.02 2.18 12.28
C GLY A 17 5.97 1.30 11.59
N LEU A 18 5.88 0.04 11.99
CA LEU A 18 5.02 -0.95 11.34
C LEU A 18 3.52 -0.75 11.63
N ASP A 19 3.20 -0.07 12.74
CA ASP A 19 1.82 0.20 13.17
C ASP A 19 1.19 1.39 12.42
N GLY A 20 2.01 2.16 11.70
CA GLY A 20 1.54 3.24 10.83
C GLY A 20 0.86 2.75 9.56
N VAL A 21 0.08 3.65 8.94
CA VAL A 21 -0.59 3.37 7.68
C VAL A 21 0.44 3.24 6.55
N LYS A 22 0.15 2.32 5.61
CA LYS A 22 0.93 2.16 4.40
C LYS A 22 0.54 3.24 3.39
N VAL A 23 1.53 3.93 2.84
CA VAL A 23 1.39 5.04 1.90
C VAL A 23 2.05 4.68 0.57
N ILE A 24 1.24 4.69 -0.49
CA ILE A 24 1.70 4.57 -1.87
C ILE A 24 1.57 5.94 -2.52
N MET A 25 2.68 6.59 -2.85
CA MET A 25 2.67 7.87 -3.54
C MET A 25 2.57 7.70 -5.06
N THR A 26 1.98 8.68 -5.76
CA THR A 26 1.88 8.66 -7.22
C THR A 26 2.54 9.89 -7.83
N THR A 27 3.43 9.73 -8.81
CA THR A 27 4.28 10.82 -9.34
C THR A 27 4.25 10.94 -10.87
N ALA A 28 4.61 12.09 -11.43
CA ALA A 28 4.74 12.27 -12.87
C ALA A 28 6.12 11.78 -13.38
N LEU A 29 6.14 11.20 -14.59
CA LEU A 29 7.33 10.57 -15.20
C LEU A 29 8.56 11.51 -15.28
N GLY A 30 8.32 12.82 -15.48
CA GLY A 30 9.37 13.85 -15.61
C GLY A 30 10.01 14.29 -14.30
N ASP A 31 9.45 13.92 -13.15
CA ASP A 31 9.92 14.33 -11.82
C ASP A 31 10.63 13.19 -11.08
N SER A 32 10.75 12.02 -11.72
CA SER A 32 11.31 10.80 -11.13
C SER A 32 12.71 10.98 -10.52
N LYS A 33 13.55 11.88 -11.05
CA LYS A 33 14.87 12.19 -10.49
C LYS A 33 14.83 13.11 -9.24
N ASN A 34 13.86 14.02 -9.11
CA ASN A 34 13.68 14.83 -7.90
C ASN A 34 12.89 14.11 -6.82
N VAL A 35 11.97 13.22 -7.23
CA VAL A 35 11.17 12.40 -6.32
C VAL A 35 12.09 11.50 -5.51
N ILE A 36 13.14 10.90 -6.10
CA ILE A 36 14.14 10.07 -5.41
C ILE A 36 14.91 10.84 -4.30
N GLY A 37 15.00 12.17 -4.38
CA GLY A 37 15.57 13.01 -3.30
C GLY A 37 14.62 13.20 -2.12
N ALA A 38 13.31 13.29 -2.40
CA ALA A 38 12.27 13.29 -1.38
C ALA A 38 11.98 11.87 -0.83
N PHE A 39 12.40 10.80 -1.52
CA PHE A 39 12.17 9.37 -1.18
C PHE A 39 12.66 8.88 0.19
N ARG A 40 13.36 9.68 0.98
CA ARG A 40 13.71 9.34 2.36
C ARG A 40 12.59 9.64 3.38
N THR A 41 11.47 10.19 2.94
CA THR A 41 10.40 10.74 3.82
C THR A 41 9.46 9.71 4.44
N GLY A 42 9.70 8.40 4.27
CA GLY A 42 8.98 7.37 5.02
C GLY A 42 7.62 6.99 4.46
N CYS A 43 7.48 6.87 3.13
CA CYS A 43 6.40 6.07 2.51
C CYS A 43 6.96 4.75 1.96
N GLU A 44 6.09 3.80 1.67
CA GLU A 44 6.50 2.43 1.35
C GLU A 44 6.59 2.14 -0.16
N ALA A 45 5.86 2.87 -1.02
CA ALA A 45 5.90 2.64 -2.46
C ALA A 45 5.58 3.89 -3.30
N TYR A 46 5.95 3.83 -4.59
CA TYR A 46 5.70 4.88 -5.57
C TYR A 46 5.20 4.32 -6.89
N ILE A 47 4.21 4.98 -7.49
CA ILE A 47 3.67 4.63 -8.81
C ILE A 47 3.76 5.84 -9.73
N VAL A 48 4.46 5.69 -10.85
CA VAL A 48 4.47 6.74 -11.88
C VAL A 48 3.12 6.75 -12.61
N LYS A 49 2.53 7.94 -12.74
CA LYS A 49 1.29 8.19 -13.46
C LYS A 49 1.49 8.01 -14.98
N PRO A 50 0.46 7.54 -15.71
CA PRO A 50 -0.86 7.16 -15.21
C PRO A 50 -0.83 5.86 -14.39
N VAL A 51 -1.64 5.81 -13.34
CA VAL A 51 -1.74 4.62 -12.46
C VAL A 51 -2.55 3.56 -13.18
N SER A 52 -1.96 2.37 -13.39
CA SER A 52 -2.72 1.19 -13.84
C SER A 52 -3.14 0.34 -12.65
N LYS A 53 -4.23 -0.41 -12.82
CA LYS A 53 -4.76 -1.31 -11.79
C LYS A 53 -3.74 -2.37 -11.38
N GLU A 54 -3.05 -2.94 -12.36
CA GLU A 54 -2.07 -4.01 -12.17
C GLU A 54 -0.92 -3.52 -11.28
N LYS A 55 -0.36 -2.34 -11.58
CA LYS A 55 0.72 -1.74 -10.78
C LYS A 55 0.28 -1.44 -9.36
N LEU A 56 -0.94 -0.91 -9.18
CA LEU A 56 -1.45 -0.64 -7.83
C LEU A 56 -1.61 -1.93 -7.03
N LEU A 57 -2.18 -2.96 -7.64
CA LEU A 57 -2.36 -4.26 -7.00
C LEU A 57 -1.03 -4.92 -6.64
N GLU A 58 -0.04 -4.87 -7.54
CA GLU A 58 1.31 -5.39 -7.27
C GLU A 58 1.95 -4.71 -6.05
N GLU A 59 1.87 -3.38 -5.94
CA GLU A 59 2.42 -2.67 -4.78
C GLU A 59 1.64 -2.99 -3.49
N MET A 60 0.31 -3.07 -3.55
CA MET A 60 -0.50 -3.44 -2.38
C MET A 60 -0.24 -4.88 -1.91
N GLU A 61 0.01 -5.82 -2.83
CA GLU A 61 0.39 -7.20 -2.52
C GLU A 61 1.77 -7.26 -1.85
N LYS A 62 2.77 -6.52 -2.36
CA LYS A 62 4.10 -6.41 -1.74
C LYS A 62 4.04 -5.87 -0.31
N LEU A 63 3.06 -5.01 -0.02
CA LEU A 63 2.81 -4.45 1.31
C LEU A 63 1.98 -5.38 2.23
N GLY A 64 1.58 -6.56 1.73
CA GLY A 64 0.81 -7.53 2.50
C GLY A 64 -0.64 -7.12 2.77
N LEU A 65 -1.19 -6.16 2.01
CA LEU A 65 -2.55 -5.65 2.23
C LEU A 65 -3.63 -6.62 1.73
N PHE A 66 -3.29 -7.55 0.84
CA PHE A 66 -4.11 -8.69 0.49
C PHE A 66 -3.24 -9.81 -0.06
N ASN A 67 -3.76 -11.04 -0.01
CA ASN A 67 -3.14 -12.20 -0.62
C ASN A 67 -4.07 -12.73 -1.72
N LEU A 68 -3.68 -12.58 -2.99
CA LEU A 68 -4.45 -13.06 -4.13
C LEU A 68 -4.57 -14.60 -4.20
N VAL A 69 -3.85 -15.33 -3.33
CA VAL A 69 -3.91 -16.80 -3.22
C VAL A 69 -5.06 -17.29 -2.31
N ALA A 70 -5.79 -16.41 -1.61
CA ALA A 70 -6.79 -16.82 -0.61
C ALA A 70 -8.26 -16.93 -1.11
N ARG A 71 -8.51 -17.33 -2.37
CA ARG A 71 -9.88 -17.61 -2.87
C ARG A 71 -10.07 -19.01 -3.48
N ALA A 72 -9.32 -19.99 -2.99
CA ALA A 72 -9.62 -21.40 -3.24
C ALA A 72 -9.75 -22.17 -1.92
N SER A 73 -10.65 -21.74 -1.02
CA SER A 73 -11.04 -22.53 0.16
C SER A 73 -12.39 -22.04 0.73
N SER A 74 -13.48 -22.58 0.20
CA SER A 74 -14.66 -22.90 1.02
C SER A 74 -15.37 -24.11 0.42
N PRO A 75 -14.94 -25.34 0.75
CA PRO A 75 -15.80 -26.51 0.63
C PRO A 75 -16.57 -26.68 1.94
N ALA A 76 -17.58 -25.83 2.19
CA ALA A 76 -18.45 -25.95 3.36
C ALA A 76 -19.94 -25.83 3.02
N GLU A 77 -20.32 -26.20 1.79
CA GLU A 77 -21.71 -26.33 1.35
C GLU A 77 -21.93 -27.72 0.74
N ARG A 78 -21.63 -28.76 1.53
CA ARG A 78 -22.17 -30.10 1.31
C ARG A 78 -22.81 -30.56 2.62
N ARG A 79 -24.12 -30.35 2.73
CA ARG A 79 -24.93 -31.06 3.72
C ARG A 79 -24.85 -32.56 3.42
N PRO A 80 -24.46 -33.42 4.36
CA PRO A 80 -24.81 -34.83 4.26
C PRO A 80 -26.32 -34.95 4.49
N VAL A 81 -26.94 -35.73 3.61
CA VAL A 81 -28.32 -36.20 3.73
C VAL A 81 -28.33 -37.25 4.84
N GLU A 82 -29.06 -37.00 5.92
CA GLU A 82 -29.81 -38.00 6.69
C GLU A 82 -31.13 -37.39 7.14
#